data_AF-Q97A67-F1
#
_entry.id   AF-Q97A67-F1
#
_cell.length_a   1.000
_cell.length_b   1.000
_cell.length_c   1.000
_cell.angle_alpha   90.00
_cell.angle_beta   90.00
_cell.angle_gamma   90.00
#
_symmetry.space_group_name_H-M   'P 1'
#
loop_
_entity.id
_entity.type
_entity.pdbx_description
1 polymer ?
#
loop_
_entity_poly.entity_id
_entity_poly.type
_entity_poly.pdbx_seq_one_letter_code
_entity_poly.pdbx_strand_id
1 'polypeptide(L)'
;MYGALMEQLSLLREKGIDFEVIPGVSVLTSAAASLGIELTMDNISQSVIIARGSLRIPVPEKQSILALSSHQSTMVIFTAIHIIEKVVEDLLKGGYPKDTPVGVVYHSTWKDEKVIRGTLEDIVQKVKDNRIYRTAIIVVGKVVNPERVYSTKLYDPSYTHSFRRGSS
;
A
#
# COMPACT_ATOMS: atom_id res chain seq x y z
N MET A 1 -3.26 -2.16 12.07
CA MET A 1 -4.22 -2.58 11.02
C MET A 1 -4.23 -4.10 10.94
N TYR A 2 -5.40 -4.70 10.71
CA TYR A 2 -5.57 -6.17 10.59
C TYR A 2 -5.00 -6.99 11.76
N GLY A 3 -4.93 -6.42 12.97
CA GLY A 3 -4.27 -7.03 14.13
C GLY A 3 -5.22 -7.64 15.16
N ALA A 4 -6.51 -7.77 14.85
CA ALA A 4 -7.55 -8.31 15.75
C ALA A 4 -7.66 -7.64 17.14
N LEU A 5 -7.13 -6.42 17.29
CA LEU A 5 -7.08 -5.68 18.56
C LEU A 5 -8.46 -5.60 19.25
N MET A 6 -9.53 -5.34 18.49
CA MET A 6 -10.86 -5.13 19.06
C MET A 6 -11.42 -6.36 19.78
N GLU A 7 -11.05 -7.58 19.36
CA GLU A 7 -11.46 -8.81 20.05
C GLU A 7 -10.88 -8.87 21.46
N GLN A 8 -9.61 -8.51 21.60
CA GLN A 8 -8.93 -8.46 22.89
C GLN A 8 -9.48 -7.34 23.79
N LEU A 9 -9.66 -6.14 23.23
CA LEU A 9 -10.17 -4.99 23.99
C LEU A 9 -11.59 -5.21 24.50
N SER A 10 -12.45 -5.90 23.74
CA SER A 10 -13.82 -6.23 24.19
C SER A 10 -13.79 -7.07 25.47
N LEU A 11 -12.95 -8.12 25.50
CA LEU A 11 -12.82 -9.00 26.65
C LEU A 11 -12.22 -8.31 27.88
N LEU A 12 -11.26 -7.39 27.67
CA LEU A 12 -10.69 -6.60 28.75
C LEU A 12 -11.72 -5.66 29.37
N ARG A 13 -12.55 -5.00 28.54
CA ARG A 13 -13.65 -4.13 29.01
C ARG A 13 -14.67 -4.91 29.83
N GLU A 14 -15.09 -6.09 29.36
CA GLU A 14 -16.03 -6.96 30.09
C GLU A 14 -15.52 -7.35 31.48
N LYS A 15 -14.20 -7.45 31.65
CA LYS A 15 -13.55 -7.81 32.91
C LYS A 15 -13.18 -6.61 33.78
N GLY A 16 -13.44 -5.36 33.33
CA GLY A 16 -13.01 -4.16 34.03
C GLY A 16 -11.49 -4.03 34.15
N ILE A 17 -10.74 -4.54 33.17
CA ILE A 17 -9.27 -4.46 33.14
C ILE A 17 -8.87 -3.23 32.33
N ASP A 18 -8.10 -2.34 32.96
CA ASP A 18 -7.56 -1.16 32.31
C ASP A 18 -6.52 -1.51 31.23
N PHE A 19 -6.51 -0.74 30.15
CA PHE A 19 -5.55 -0.88 29.07
C PHE A 19 -5.28 0.47 28.40
N GLU A 20 -4.14 0.55 27.72
CA GLU A 20 -3.74 1.67 26.88
C GLU A 20 -3.37 1.17 25.48
N VAL A 21 -3.72 1.92 24.44
CA VAL A 21 -3.35 1.60 23.05
C VAL A 21 -2.18 2.49 22.63
N ILE A 22 -1.00 1.89 22.50
CA ILE A 22 0.21 2.59 22.05
C ILE A 22 0.33 2.51 20.52
N PRO A 23 0.40 3.64 19.79
CA PRO A 23 0.55 3.63 18.35
C PRO A 23 1.95 3.13 17.95
N GLY A 24 2.01 2.39 16.84
CA GLY A 24 3.27 1.91 16.24
C GLY A 24 3.44 2.36 14.80
N VAL A 25 4.63 2.15 14.26
CA VAL A 25 4.92 2.37 12.82
C VAL A 25 4.32 1.22 12.02
N SER A 26 3.45 1.54 11.06
CA SER A 26 2.85 0.51 10.22
C SER A 26 3.83 0.01 9.15
N VAL A 27 3.70 -1.27 8.78
CA VAL A 27 4.40 -1.80 7.60
C VAL A 27 4.08 -1.00 6.33
N LEU A 28 2.90 -0.36 6.24
CA LEU A 28 2.52 0.53 5.13
C LEU A 28 3.52 1.69 4.95
N THR A 29 3.85 2.39 6.03
CA THR A 29 4.76 3.54 5.96
C THR A 29 6.21 3.08 5.83
N SER A 30 6.58 1.97 6.48
CA SER A 30 7.93 1.42 6.30
C SER A 30 8.16 0.92 4.86
N ALA A 31 7.19 0.27 4.22
CA ALA A 31 7.31 -0.22 2.86
C ALA A 31 7.42 0.94 1.85
N ALA A 32 6.68 2.04 2.07
CA ALA A 32 6.84 3.27 1.30
C ALA A 32 8.27 3.84 1.43
N ALA A 33 8.82 3.85 2.65
CA ALA A 33 10.19 4.27 2.91
C ALA A 33 11.22 3.36 2.23
N SER A 34 11.09 2.03 2.32
CA SER A 34 11.97 1.06 1.63
C SER A 34 11.85 1.17 0.10
N LEU A 35 10.69 1.55 -0.41
CA LEU A 35 10.48 1.85 -1.84
C LEU A 35 11.01 3.24 -2.24
N GLY A 36 11.30 4.12 -1.29
CA GLY A 36 11.71 5.50 -1.56
C GLY A 36 10.61 6.33 -2.24
N ILE A 37 9.35 6.12 -1.87
CA ILE A 37 8.19 6.75 -2.51
C ILE A 37 7.26 7.42 -1.50
N GLU A 38 6.55 8.44 -1.95
CA GLU A 38 5.31 8.90 -1.31
C GLU A 38 4.14 8.04 -1.79
N LEU A 39 3.21 7.70 -0.90
CA LEU A 39 2.02 6.92 -1.31
C LEU A 39 0.97 7.78 -2.03
N THR A 40 1.06 9.10 -1.87
CA THR A 40 0.24 10.10 -2.56
C THR A 40 1.18 11.06 -3.27
N MET A 41 0.96 11.29 -4.57
CA MET A 41 1.76 12.20 -5.38
C MET A 41 0.84 13.03 -6.28
N ASP A 42 1.15 14.31 -6.42
CA ASP A 42 0.41 15.24 -7.28
C ASP A 42 0.34 14.74 -8.72
N ASN A 43 -0.85 14.82 -9.33
CA ASN A 43 -1.14 14.33 -10.68
C ASN A 43 -0.96 12.81 -10.90
N ILE A 44 -0.64 12.04 -9.84
CA ILE A 44 -0.45 10.59 -9.93
C ILE A 44 -1.49 9.86 -9.08
N SER A 45 -1.54 10.14 -7.77
CA SER A 45 -2.56 9.57 -6.89
C SER A 45 -2.72 10.41 -5.63
N GLN A 46 -3.96 10.79 -5.31
CA GLN A 46 -4.32 11.59 -4.12
C GLN A 46 -5.08 10.74 -3.09
N SER A 47 -5.02 9.42 -3.22
CA SER A 47 -5.74 8.49 -2.35
C SER A 47 -4.94 7.22 -2.20
N VAL A 48 -4.96 6.65 -1.00
CA VAL A 48 -4.33 5.36 -0.71
C VAL A 48 -5.41 4.39 -0.30
N ILE A 49 -5.55 3.31 -1.05
CA ILE A 49 -6.45 2.21 -0.71
C ILE A 49 -5.67 1.16 0.07
N ILE A 50 -6.11 0.90 1.30
CA ILE A 50 -5.53 -0.16 2.13
C ILE A 50 -6.45 -1.37 2.05
N ALA A 51 -5.97 -2.41 1.38
CA ALA A 51 -6.70 -3.64 1.14
C ALA A 51 -5.99 -4.83 1.78
N ARG A 52 -6.70 -5.96 1.86
CA ARG A 52 -6.10 -7.24 2.27
C ARG A 52 -6.47 -8.34 1.29
N GLY A 53 -5.56 -9.30 1.10
CA GLY A 53 -5.84 -10.54 0.39
C GLY A 53 -6.85 -11.40 1.13
N SER A 54 -7.76 -12.06 0.40
CA SER A 54 -8.81 -12.90 0.95
C SER A 54 -8.75 -14.30 0.34
N LEU A 55 -8.57 -15.33 1.17
CA LEU A 55 -8.71 -16.73 0.77
C LEU A 55 -9.88 -17.39 1.49
N ARG A 56 -9.76 -17.54 2.81
CA ARG A 56 -10.73 -18.29 3.63
C ARG A 56 -11.79 -17.40 4.23
N ILE A 57 -11.39 -16.24 4.72
CA ILE A 57 -12.29 -15.26 5.32
C ILE A 57 -12.66 -14.29 4.21
N PRO A 58 -13.92 -14.24 3.77
CA PRO A 58 -14.35 -13.35 2.71
C PRO A 58 -14.15 -11.88 3.12
N VAL A 59 -13.95 -11.02 2.14
CA VAL A 59 -14.10 -9.57 2.29
C VAL A 59 -15.46 -9.16 1.74
N PRO A 60 -16.08 -8.08 2.25
CA PRO A 60 -17.29 -7.54 1.65
C PRO A 60 -17.06 -7.28 0.15
N GLU A 61 -18.06 -7.59 -0.68
CA GLU A 61 -17.92 -7.58 -2.15
C GLU A 61 -17.36 -6.25 -2.69
N LYS A 62 -17.89 -5.13 -2.21
CA LYS A 62 -17.46 -3.76 -2.57
C LYS A 62 -16.04 -3.40 -2.11
N GLN A 63 -15.45 -4.22 -1.24
CA GLN A 63 -14.10 -4.06 -0.70
C GLN A 63 -13.15 -5.14 -1.24
N SER A 64 -13.58 -5.93 -2.22
CA SER A 64 -12.69 -6.83 -2.95
C SER A 64 -11.63 -6.04 -3.71
N ILE A 65 -10.46 -6.64 -3.92
CA ILE A 65 -9.39 -6.04 -4.72
C ILE A 65 -9.92 -5.69 -6.11
N LEU A 66 -10.71 -6.58 -6.72
CA LEU A 66 -11.37 -6.36 -8.00
C LEU A 66 -12.23 -5.08 -8.00
N ALA A 67 -13.14 -4.94 -7.03
CA ALA A 67 -14.02 -3.76 -6.96
C ALA A 67 -13.25 -2.46 -6.73
N LEU A 68 -12.26 -2.49 -5.82
CA LEU A 68 -11.44 -1.33 -5.48
C LEU A 68 -10.50 -0.90 -6.62
N SER A 69 -10.18 -1.82 -7.53
CA SER A 69 -9.25 -1.55 -8.65
C SER A 69 -9.77 -0.53 -9.65
N SER A 70 -11.10 -0.35 -9.72
CA SER A 70 -11.74 0.65 -10.58
C SER A 70 -11.27 2.09 -10.30
N HIS A 71 -10.79 2.37 -9.09
CA HIS A 71 -10.28 3.69 -8.71
C HIS A 71 -8.88 4.00 -9.28
N GLN A 72 -8.08 2.97 -9.58
CA GLN A 72 -6.69 3.11 -10.04
C GLN A 72 -5.79 3.99 -9.14
N SER A 73 -6.16 4.17 -7.87
CA SER A 73 -5.40 4.89 -6.82
C SER A 73 -4.31 4.00 -6.23
N THR A 74 -3.24 4.57 -5.65
CA THR A 74 -2.22 3.78 -4.94
C THR A 74 -2.86 2.76 -4.01
N MET A 75 -2.59 1.47 -4.22
CA MET A 75 -3.16 0.39 -3.41
C MET A 75 -2.07 -0.34 -2.64
N VAL A 76 -2.21 -0.40 -1.32
CA VAL A 76 -1.33 -1.15 -0.42
C VAL A 76 -2.07 -2.38 0.06
N ILE A 77 -1.59 -3.55 -0.34
CA ILE A 77 -2.28 -4.83 -0.14
C ILE A 77 -1.54 -5.65 0.92
N PHE A 78 -2.23 -5.87 2.03
CA PHE A 78 -1.80 -6.68 3.15
C PHE A 78 -2.14 -8.15 2.96
N THR A 79 -1.39 -9.03 3.62
CA THR A 79 -1.71 -10.46 3.75
C THR A 79 -2.05 -11.16 2.44
N ALA A 80 -1.40 -10.81 1.33
CA ALA A 80 -1.78 -11.28 0.00
C ALA A 80 -0.63 -11.89 -0.82
N ILE A 81 0.61 -11.85 -0.33
CA ILE A 81 1.77 -12.29 -1.13
C ILE A 81 1.69 -13.76 -1.58
N HIS A 82 1.14 -14.65 -0.74
CA HIS A 82 0.92 -16.06 -1.07
C HIS A 82 -0.16 -16.29 -2.15
N ILE A 83 -0.94 -15.27 -2.49
CA ILE A 83 -1.96 -15.28 -3.55
C ILE A 83 -1.73 -14.18 -4.57
N ILE A 84 -0.48 -13.77 -4.77
CA ILE A 84 -0.13 -12.66 -5.66
C ILE A 84 -0.67 -12.84 -7.09
N GLU A 85 -0.77 -14.08 -7.57
CA GLU A 85 -1.38 -14.40 -8.87
C GLU A 85 -2.83 -13.92 -8.95
N LYS A 86 -3.64 -14.26 -7.94
CA LYS A 86 -5.03 -13.82 -7.85
C LYS A 86 -5.12 -12.30 -7.69
N VAL A 87 -4.22 -11.71 -6.90
CA VAL A 87 -4.18 -10.25 -6.72
C VAL A 87 -3.95 -9.55 -8.06
N VAL A 88 -2.97 -10.01 -8.84
CA VAL A 88 -2.69 -9.47 -10.18
C VAL A 88 -3.88 -9.67 -11.11
N GLU A 89 -4.49 -10.86 -11.12
CA GLU A 89 -5.70 -11.13 -11.90
C GLU A 89 -6.84 -10.16 -11.56
N ASP A 90 -7.13 -9.95 -10.27
CA ASP A 90 -8.18 -9.05 -9.80
C ASP A 90 -7.87 -7.59 -10.17
N LEU A 91 -6.61 -7.15 -10.04
CA LEU A 91 -6.17 -5.80 -10.41
C LEU A 91 -6.34 -5.54 -11.91
N LEU A 92 -5.90 -6.49 -12.75
CA LEU A 92 -6.03 -6.40 -14.20
C LEU A 92 -7.50 -6.39 -14.64
N LYS A 93 -8.31 -7.31 -14.11
CA LYS A 93 -9.76 -7.36 -14.39
C LYS A 93 -10.49 -6.10 -13.92
N GLY A 94 -10.02 -5.50 -12.84
CA GLY A 94 -10.60 -4.30 -12.26
C GLY A 94 -10.15 -2.99 -12.92
N GLY A 95 -9.28 -3.07 -13.94
CA GLY A 95 -8.97 -1.94 -14.82
C GLY A 95 -7.55 -1.38 -14.72
N TYR A 96 -6.67 -1.98 -13.92
CA TYR A 96 -5.26 -1.57 -13.95
C TYR A 96 -4.57 -2.02 -15.25
N PRO A 97 -3.80 -1.13 -15.90
CA PRO A 97 -2.92 -1.49 -17.02
C PRO A 97 -1.86 -2.53 -16.64
N LYS A 98 -1.45 -3.40 -17.56
CA LYS A 98 -0.43 -4.44 -17.32
C LYS A 98 0.94 -3.87 -16.93
N ASP A 99 1.27 -2.71 -17.46
CA ASP A 99 2.49 -1.96 -17.19
C ASP A 99 2.43 -1.18 -15.86
N THR A 100 1.31 -1.24 -15.11
CA THR A 100 1.19 -0.59 -13.81
C THR A 100 2.33 -1.02 -12.90
N PRO A 101 3.13 -0.08 -12.36
CA PRO A 101 4.21 -0.39 -11.44
C PRO A 101 3.73 -1.07 -10.16
N VAL A 102 4.50 -2.05 -9.71
CA VAL A 102 4.29 -2.80 -8.46
C VAL A 102 5.59 -2.90 -7.68
N GLY A 103 5.51 -2.59 -6.40
CA GLY A 103 6.58 -2.78 -5.42
C GLY A 103 6.17 -3.86 -4.44
N VAL A 104 7.06 -4.80 -4.17
CA VAL A 104 6.89 -5.81 -3.11
C VAL A 104 8.04 -5.65 -2.12
N VAL A 105 7.70 -5.35 -0.87
CA VAL A 105 8.67 -5.21 0.23
C VAL A 105 8.50 -6.39 1.17
N TYR A 106 9.49 -7.27 1.17
CA TYR A 106 9.59 -8.40 2.08
C TYR A 106 10.43 -8.01 3.29
N HIS A 107 9.95 -8.34 4.49
CA HIS A 107 10.68 -8.11 5.73
C HIS A 107 11.14 -6.65 5.89
N SER A 108 10.24 -5.71 5.59
CA SER A 108 10.49 -4.28 5.73
C SER A 108 11.17 -3.96 7.08
N THR A 109 12.28 -3.22 7.06
CA THR A 109 13.14 -2.84 8.19
C THR A 109 14.00 -3.94 8.81
N TRP A 110 13.92 -5.18 8.34
CA TRP A 110 14.74 -6.28 8.85
C TRP A 110 16.09 -6.33 8.13
N LYS A 111 17.05 -7.08 8.69
CA LYS A 111 18.37 -7.24 8.08
C LYS A 111 18.32 -7.95 6.71
N ASP A 112 17.32 -8.78 6.48
CA ASP A 112 17.11 -9.56 5.27
C ASP A 112 16.01 -8.97 4.37
N GLU A 113 15.71 -7.67 4.52
CA GLU A 113 14.75 -6.96 3.68
C GLU A 113 15.06 -7.17 2.19
N LYS A 114 14.01 -7.41 1.41
CA LYS A 114 14.10 -7.42 -0.06
C LYS A 114 13.03 -6.51 -0.65
N VAL A 115 13.47 -5.63 -1.55
CA VAL A 115 12.58 -4.77 -2.34
C VAL A 115 12.57 -5.24 -3.78
N ILE A 116 11.43 -5.71 -4.25
CA ILE A 116 11.21 -6.14 -5.63
C ILE A 116 10.35 -5.11 -6.34
N ARG A 117 10.82 -4.64 -7.50
CA ARG A 117 10.04 -3.77 -8.38
C ARG A 117 9.75 -4.45 -9.70
N GLY A 118 8.57 -4.23 -10.22
CA GLY A 118 8.10 -4.76 -11.49
C GLY A 118 6.82 -4.09 -11.93
N THR A 119 6.07 -4.77 -12.76
CA THR A 119 4.74 -4.36 -13.23
C THR A 119 3.74 -5.48 -12.95
N LEU A 120 2.45 -5.23 -13.18
CA LEU A 120 1.45 -6.30 -13.10
C LEU A 120 1.72 -7.43 -14.10
N GLU A 121 2.49 -7.19 -15.16
CA GLU A 121 2.90 -8.22 -16.12
C GLU A 121 3.96 -9.19 -15.55
N ASP A 122 4.93 -8.72 -14.76
CA ASP A 122 6.11 -9.50 -14.39
C ASP A 122 6.28 -9.78 -12.89
N ILE A 123 5.53 -9.07 -12.01
CA ILE A 123 5.79 -9.10 -10.58
C ILE A 123 5.61 -10.49 -9.95
N VAL A 124 4.66 -11.28 -10.47
CA VAL A 124 4.42 -12.65 -10.01
C VAL A 124 5.69 -13.48 -10.16
N GLN A 125 6.33 -13.42 -11.33
CA GLN A 125 7.52 -14.22 -11.60
C GLN A 125 8.69 -13.75 -10.73
N LYS A 126 8.90 -12.43 -10.63
CA LYS A 126 9.96 -11.85 -9.80
C LYS A 126 9.84 -12.24 -8.32
N VAL A 127 8.61 -12.29 -7.80
CA VAL A 127 8.33 -12.74 -6.42
C VAL A 127 8.66 -14.23 -6.24
N LYS A 128 8.28 -15.07 -7.21
CA LYS A 128 8.59 -16.51 -7.19
C LYS A 128 10.10 -16.78 -7.25
N ASP A 129 10.82 -16.08 -8.11
CA ASP A 129 12.27 -16.22 -8.26
C ASP A 129 13.02 -15.88 -6.96
N ASN A 130 12.48 -14.92 -6.20
CA ASN A 130 13.00 -14.53 -4.89
C ASN A 130 12.52 -15.40 -3.73
N ARG A 131 11.65 -16.39 -4.00
CA ARG A 131 11.07 -17.33 -3.01
C ARG A 131 10.34 -16.63 -1.85
N ILE A 132 9.63 -15.55 -2.15
CA ILE A 132 8.87 -14.79 -1.16
C ILE A 132 7.43 -15.30 -1.12
N TYR A 133 7.08 -15.96 -0.02
CA TYR A 133 5.74 -16.55 0.15
C TYR A 133 4.94 -15.93 1.30
N ARG A 134 5.58 -15.16 2.19
CA ARG A 134 4.98 -14.59 3.40
C ARG A 134 5.65 -13.26 3.74
N THR A 135 5.05 -12.53 4.69
CA THR A 135 5.64 -11.35 5.33
C THR A 135 6.13 -10.29 4.34
N ALA A 136 5.33 -10.06 3.29
CA ALA A 136 5.57 -9.01 2.32
C ALA A 136 4.32 -8.15 2.14
N ILE A 137 4.57 -6.88 1.83
CA ILE A 137 3.56 -5.91 1.43
C ILE A 137 3.69 -5.65 -0.06
N ILE A 138 2.54 -5.59 -0.73
CA ILE A 138 2.42 -5.25 -2.14
C ILE A 138 1.92 -3.82 -2.22
N VAL A 139 2.63 -2.96 -2.95
CA VAL A 139 2.23 -1.60 -3.28
C VAL A 139 2.04 -1.53 -4.78
N VAL A 140 0.85 -1.14 -5.22
CA VAL A 140 0.47 -1.06 -6.64
C VAL A 140 0.15 0.38 -6.98
N GLY A 141 0.65 0.85 -8.11
CA GLY A 141 0.30 2.15 -8.66
C GLY A 141 1.51 2.89 -9.21
N LYS A 142 1.22 3.91 -10.01
CA LYS A 142 2.21 4.75 -10.68
C LYS A 142 3.21 5.42 -9.72
N VAL A 143 2.84 5.60 -8.45
CA VAL A 143 3.74 6.13 -7.41
C VAL A 143 4.98 5.27 -7.16
N VAL A 144 4.96 3.97 -7.50
CA VAL A 144 6.10 3.07 -7.30
C VAL A 144 7.25 3.38 -8.28
N ASN A 145 6.92 3.86 -9.48
CA ASN A 145 7.88 4.28 -10.48
C ASN A 145 7.34 5.51 -11.24
N PRO A 146 7.42 6.71 -10.64
CA PRO A 146 6.89 7.91 -11.27
C PRO A 146 7.79 8.31 -12.45
N GLU A 147 7.24 8.37 -13.66
CA GLU A 147 7.97 8.85 -14.85
C GLU A 147 8.45 10.29 -14.70
N ARG A 148 7.69 11.11 -13.96
CA ARG A 148 8.00 12.51 -13.69
C ARG A 148 7.48 12.91 -12.33
N VAL A 149 8.36 13.39 -11.46
CA VAL A 149 7.98 14.05 -10.21
C VAL A 149 7.78 15.53 -10.53
N TYR A 150 6.55 16.00 -10.44
CA TYR A 150 6.27 17.43 -10.56
C TYR A 150 6.69 18.14 -9.28
N SER A 151 7.30 19.32 -9.40
CA SER A 151 7.52 20.18 -8.24
C SER A 151 6.16 20.52 -7.65
N THR A 152 5.88 20.05 -6.43
CA THR A 152 4.73 20.50 -5.67
C THR A 152 4.77 22.02 -5.54
N LYS A 153 3.61 22.69 -5.55
CA LYS A 153 3.57 24.15 -5.35
C LYS A 153 3.93 24.59 -3.93
N LEU A 154 4.19 23.65 -3.02
CA LEU A 154 4.62 23.90 -1.64
C LEU A 154 5.81 24.87 -1.56
N TYR A 155 6.73 24.77 -2.53
CA TYR A 155 7.91 25.64 -2.59
C TYR A 155 7.84 26.68 -3.72
N ASP A 156 6.83 26.63 -4.59
CA ASP A 156 6.68 27.54 -5.73
C ASP A 156 6.54 28.99 -5.23
N PRO A 157 7.53 29.88 -5.47
CA PRO A 157 7.54 31.23 -4.91
C PRO A 157 6.34 32.07 -5.34
N SER A 158 5.65 31.71 -6.42
CA SER A 158 4.40 32.36 -6.87
C SER A 158 3.16 31.90 -6.08
N TYR A 159 3.27 30.79 -5.33
CA TYR A 159 2.15 30.23 -4.59
C TYR A 159 2.02 30.84 -3.19
N THR A 160 0.81 31.31 -2.88
CA THR A 160 0.45 31.85 -1.57
C THR A 160 -0.11 30.77 -0.66
N HIS A 161 0.52 30.55 0.49
CA HIS A 161 0.00 29.73 1.58
C HIS A 161 -0.21 30.58 2.85
N SER A 162 -0.83 30.02 3.88
CA SER A 162 -1.20 30.73 5.12
C SER A 162 -0.07 31.53 5.77
N PHE A 163 1.19 31.13 5.58
CA PHE A 163 2.38 31.78 6.15
C PHE A 163 3.32 32.43 5.13
N ARG A 164 2.99 32.41 3.83
CA ARG A 164 3.81 33.01 2.77
C ARG A 164 2.93 33.59 1.68
N ARG A 165 3.02 34.90 1.43
CA ARG A 165 2.46 35.51 0.21
C ARG A 165 3.39 35.19 -0.96
N GLY A 166 2.81 34.68 -2.04
CA GLY A 166 3.55 34.44 -3.27
C GLY A 166 4.02 35.78 -3.85
N SER A 167 5.27 35.82 -4.31
CA SER A 167 5.82 36.94 -5.06
C SER A 167 5.65 36.65 -6.55
N SER A 168 4.99 37.55 -7.27
CA SER A 168 4.84 37.53 -8.73
C SER A 168 6.17 37.80 -9.43
#